data_AF-A0A250B655-F1
#
_entry.id   AF-A0A250B655-F1
#
_cell.length_a   1.000
_cell.length_b   1.000
_cell.length_c   1.000
_cell.angle_alpha   90.00
_cell.angle_beta   90.00
_cell.angle_gamma   90.00
#
_symmetry.space_group_name_H-M   'P 1'
#
loop_
_entity.id
_entity.type
_entity.pdbx_description
1 polymer ?
#
loop_
_entity_poly.entity_id
_entity_poly.type
_entity_poly.pdbx_seq_one_letter_code
_entity_poly.pdbx_strand_id
1 'polypeptide(L)'
;MMRKNALPANAAPPLPFSAAAAAAGYYALLVPLLLLGGWWLASSHGWMSAQILPSPAVVFDSAQAFIPEELIHELPISLWRLAVGLAGGIFTGLALGALFGLSPFANRLLMPIFTVLVQIPTLAWIPLLMLALGIGEALKLTILIKSVAVPVALYTCIGIQQTPQKLYEAARSLRLPPLAFVRRLILPAMLPYLMTGVRLAFSQGWVALIAVELLASSEGLGYLLVQSRQLFMLDLVFVCIFVIGAFGFLGEKGLLWLTRRWVHWPAQVISPDNLRTPAAGFSLTGWVVPLLLAALWQFAAAHGLLASAFLPAPAAVGRTLFDGLFNGTLAGDLAASLFRMLQGFALGSAAGMLAGGLLGSWPMADRLFSPLLSALRSVAVFAWLPLLTAWFGLGEMAKIVFIALATFFPVLLATHQGIAQLPPMLQEVSRILQLTPGQRLRKLVLPGMLPALFSGLRLGLMHAWVGTIGAEYFISSGDGLGSMMMRAQQLLAADRILAGVALIALVAALSAKAIALAERRLTAWRFH
;
A
#
# COMPACT_ATOMS: atom_id res chain seq x y z
N MET A 1 -19.25 24.80 34.29
CA MET A 1 -20.12 25.22 33.18
C MET A 1 -19.86 24.34 31.97
N MET A 2 -20.76 23.39 31.71
CA MET A 2 -20.73 22.51 30.54
C MET A 2 -21.14 23.28 29.29
N ARG A 3 -20.23 23.49 28.33
CA ARG A 3 -20.60 23.80 26.94
C ARG A 3 -20.56 22.51 26.12
N LYS A 4 -21.76 22.01 25.81
CA LYS A 4 -22.01 21.07 24.72
C LYS A 4 -21.55 21.76 23.43
N ASN A 5 -20.35 21.43 22.95
CA ASN A 5 -19.97 21.75 21.59
C ASN A 5 -20.77 20.81 20.67
N ALA A 6 -21.81 21.35 20.05
CA ALA A 6 -22.46 20.73 18.92
C ALA A 6 -21.40 20.48 17.85
N LEU A 7 -21.05 19.21 17.64
CA LEU A 7 -20.27 18.77 16.50
C LEU A 7 -21.04 19.20 15.23
N PRO A 8 -20.39 19.80 14.22
CA PRO A 8 -21.06 20.07 12.95
C PRO A 8 -21.61 18.75 12.40
N ALA A 9 -22.93 18.75 12.18
CA ALA A 9 -23.67 17.65 11.60
C ALA A 9 -23.10 17.32 10.22
N ASN A 10 -22.95 16.02 9.96
CA ASN A 10 -22.77 15.42 8.64
C ASN A 10 -21.56 15.89 7.83
N ALA A 11 -20.36 15.46 8.23
CA ALA A 11 -19.32 15.21 7.24
C ALA A 11 -19.76 13.99 6.41
N ALA A 12 -20.31 14.25 5.22
CA ALA A 12 -20.57 13.23 4.22
C ALA A 12 -19.30 12.36 4.02
N PRO A 13 -19.43 11.04 3.74
CA PRO A 13 -18.28 10.20 3.46
C PRO A 13 -17.45 10.85 2.33
N PRO A 14 -16.11 10.64 2.31
CA PRO A 14 -15.31 11.10 1.19
C PRO A 14 -15.90 10.47 -0.07
N LEU A 15 -16.50 11.31 -0.92
CA LEU A 15 -16.96 10.86 -2.21
C LEU A 15 -15.71 10.38 -2.96
N PRO A 16 -15.64 9.14 -3.46
CA PRO A 16 -14.70 8.85 -4.55
C PRO A 16 -15.00 9.89 -5.64
N PHE A 17 -13.93 10.45 -6.25
CA PHE A 17 -13.95 11.47 -7.31
C PHE A 17 -15.37 11.79 -7.78
N SER A 18 -15.86 12.96 -7.36
CA SER A 18 -17.27 13.33 -7.35
C SER A 18 -18.08 12.81 -8.56
N ALA A 19 -19.37 12.58 -8.31
CA ALA A 19 -20.41 12.24 -9.28
C ALA A 19 -20.55 13.20 -10.50
N ALA A 20 -19.60 14.11 -10.73
CA ALA A 20 -19.39 14.82 -11.98
C ALA A 20 -18.92 13.91 -13.15
N ALA A 21 -18.57 12.65 -12.89
CA ALA A 21 -18.20 11.69 -13.93
C ALA A 21 -19.32 11.38 -14.95
N ALA A 22 -20.60 11.52 -14.57
CA ALA A 22 -21.71 11.25 -15.48
C ALA A 22 -21.91 12.36 -16.54
N ALA A 23 -21.46 13.59 -16.26
CA ALA A 23 -21.54 14.72 -17.19
C ALA A 23 -20.24 14.95 -17.99
N ALA A 24 -19.20 14.13 -17.79
CA ALA A 24 -17.86 14.31 -18.34
C ALA A 24 -17.49 13.35 -19.49
N GLY A 25 -18.48 12.65 -20.07
CA GLY A 25 -18.26 11.48 -20.94
C GLY A 25 -17.31 11.70 -22.13
N TYR A 26 -17.30 12.89 -22.73
CA TYR A 26 -16.44 13.19 -23.88
C TYR A 26 -15.06 13.77 -23.47
N TYR A 27 -15.00 14.62 -22.43
CA TYR A 27 -13.73 15.16 -21.93
C TYR A 27 -12.85 14.08 -21.27
N ALA A 28 -13.46 13.07 -20.65
CA ALA A 28 -12.73 11.97 -20.02
C ALA A 28 -11.90 11.14 -21.01
N LEU A 29 -12.31 11.07 -22.28
CA LEU A 29 -11.60 10.35 -23.34
C LEU A 29 -10.54 11.20 -24.04
N LEU A 30 -10.60 12.53 -23.91
CA LEU A 30 -9.69 13.45 -24.59
C LEU A 30 -8.23 13.21 -24.18
N VAL A 31 -7.95 13.08 -22.88
CA VAL A 31 -6.56 12.85 -22.41
C VAL A 31 -6.03 11.47 -22.83
N PRO A 32 -6.76 10.35 -22.64
CA PRO A 32 -6.35 9.06 -23.20
C PRO A 32 -6.08 9.13 -24.71
N LEU A 33 -6.95 9.78 -25.49
CA LEU A 33 -6.76 9.93 -26.94
C LEU A 33 -5.54 10.78 -27.29
N LEU A 34 -5.28 11.87 -26.54
CA LEU A 34 -4.07 12.67 -26.71
C LEU A 34 -2.81 11.89 -26.36
N LEU A 35 -2.84 11.04 -25.33
CA LEU A 35 -1.72 10.17 -24.98
C LEU A 35 -1.49 9.09 -26.02
N LEU A 36 -2.54 8.47 -26.54
CA LEU A 36 -2.44 7.51 -27.66
C LEU A 36 -1.90 8.19 -28.92
N GLY A 37 -2.38 9.39 -29.24
CA GLY A 37 -1.88 10.19 -30.36
C GLY A 37 -0.42 10.61 -30.18
N GLY A 38 -0.04 11.04 -28.96
CA GLY A 38 1.34 11.38 -28.61
C GLY A 38 2.26 10.16 -28.66
N TRP A 39 1.81 9.00 -28.19
CA TRP A 39 2.54 7.74 -28.29
C TRP A 39 2.69 7.28 -29.75
N TRP A 40 1.64 7.40 -30.57
CA TRP A 40 1.72 7.14 -32.00
C TRP A 40 2.69 8.11 -32.71
N LEU A 41 2.67 9.39 -32.35
CA LEU A 41 3.60 10.39 -32.88
C LEU A 41 5.05 10.08 -32.50
N ALA A 42 5.31 9.79 -31.23
CA ALA A 42 6.65 9.48 -30.73
C ALA A 42 7.23 8.20 -31.37
N SER A 43 6.41 7.17 -31.56
CA SER A 43 6.83 5.92 -32.21
C SER A 43 7.02 6.07 -33.72
N SER A 44 6.12 6.80 -34.42
CA SER A 44 6.25 7.04 -35.86
C SER A 44 7.46 7.90 -36.22
N HIS A 45 7.83 8.87 -35.37
CA HIS A 45 9.01 9.71 -35.55
C HIS A 45 10.31 9.06 -35.04
N GLY A 46 10.24 7.84 -34.49
CA GLY A 46 11.43 7.12 -34.00
C GLY A 46 12.13 7.83 -32.85
N TRP A 47 11.40 8.53 -31.97
CA TRP A 47 11.99 9.17 -30.79
C TRP A 47 12.68 8.17 -29.85
N MET A 48 12.25 6.91 -29.91
CA MET A 48 12.87 5.74 -29.29
C MET A 48 12.87 4.59 -30.30
N SER A 49 13.74 3.59 -30.13
CA SER A 49 13.72 2.42 -30.99
C SER A 49 12.39 1.66 -30.84
N ALA A 50 11.94 1.01 -31.93
CA ALA A 50 10.68 0.25 -31.94
C ALA A 50 10.66 -0.91 -30.92
N GLN A 51 11.85 -1.39 -30.51
CA GLN A 51 12.02 -2.38 -29.45
C GLN A 51 11.74 -1.80 -28.05
N ILE A 52 11.97 -0.50 -27.85
CA ILE A 52 11.83 0.17 -26.55
C ILE A 52 10.45 0.83 -26.40
N LEU A 53 9.93 1.42 -27.49
CA LEU A 53 8.60 2.02 -27.54
C LEU A 53 7.87 1.52 -28.81
N PRO A 54 7.24 0.33 -28.76
CA PRO A 54 6.44 -0.17 -29.86
C PRO A 54 5.27 0.78 -30.14
N SER A 55 4.83 0.85 -31.39
CA SER A 55 3.68 1.69 -31.75
C SER A 55 2.39 1.11 -31.16
N PRO A 56 1.37 1.96 -30.87
CA PRO A 56 0.08 1.47 -30.36
C PRO A 56 -0.58 0.43 -31.27
N ALA A 57 -0.36 0.51 -32.59
CA ALA A 57 -0.88 -0.46 -33.55
C ALA A 57 -0.23 -1.83 -33.36
N VAL A 58 1.10 -1.90 -33.21
CA VAL A 58 1.81 -3.15 -32.93
C VAL A 58 1.34 -3.75 -31.62
N VAL A 59 1.17 -2.94 -30.56
CA VAL A 59 0.65 -3.45 -29.27
C VAL A 59 -0.74 -4.04 -29.43
N PHE A 60 -1.60 -3.44 -30.26
CA PHE A 60 -2.94 -3.94 -30.53
C PHE A 60 -2.92 -5.24 -31.34
N ASP A 61 -2.08 -5.34 -32.36
CA ASP A 61 -1.90 -6.54 -33.18
C ASP A 61 -1.35 -7.69 -32.32
N SER A 62 -0.32 -7.41 -31.52
CA SER A 62 0.24 -8.37 -30.57
C SER A 62 -0.81 -8.79 -29.54
N ALA A 63 -1.66 -7.87 -29.05
CA ALA A 63 -2.75 -8.24 -28.15
C ALA A 63 -3.72 -9.24 -28.79
N GLN A 64 -4.09 -9.07 -30.07
CA GLN A 64 -5.01 -9.98 -30.74
C GLN A 64 -4.42 -11.39 -30.91
N ALA A 65 -3.12 -11.50 -31.21
CA ALA A 65 -2.45 -12.79 -31.33
C ALA A 65 -2.17 -13.44 -29.97
N PHE A 66 -1.75 -12.64 -28.98
CA PHE A 66 -1.29 -13.11 -27.68
C PHE A 66 -2.42 -13.47 -26.71
N ILE A 67 -3.55 -12.75 -26.76
CA ILE A 67 -4.66 -12.97 -25.83
C ILE A 67 -5.19 -14.42 -25.89
N PRO A 68 -5.46 -15.00 -27.07
CA PRO A 68 -5.99 -16.35 -27.17
C PRO A 68 -4.98 -17.45 -26.84
N GLU A 69 -3.69 -17.26 -27.15
CA GLU A 69 -2.68 -18.31 -27.07
C GLU A 69 -2.01 -18.43 -25.70
N GLU A 70 -1.69 -17.30 -25.05
CA GLU A 70 -0.94 -17.31 -23.78
C GLU A 70 -1.74 -16.67 -22.65
N LEU A 71 -2.30 -15.47 -22.87
CA LEU A 71 -2.92 -14.70 -21.78
C LEU A 71 -4.13 -15.43 -21.16
N ILE A 72 -4.95 -16.10 -21.97
CA ILE A 72 -6.15 -16.78 -21.48
C ILE A 72 -5.84 -17.96 -20.56
N HIS A 73 -4.63 -18.52 -20.65
CA HIS A 73 -4.16 -19.60 -19.79
C HIS A 73 -3.56 -19.06 -18.48
N GLU A 74 -2.82 -17.95 -18.54
CA GLU A 74 -2.11 -17.40 -17.38
C GLU A 74 -3.00 -16.52 -16.48
N LEU A 75 -3.95 -15.79 -17.06
CA LEU A 75 -4.86 -14.91 -16.34
C LEU A 75 -5.72 -15.66 -15.30
N PRO A 76 -6.38 -16.79 -15.62
CA PRO A 76 -7.14 -17.56 -14.63
C PRO A 76 -6.29 -18.05 -13.46
N ILE A 77 -5.02 -18.39 -13.69
CA ILE A 77 -4.11 -18.84 -12.63
C ILE A 77 -3.89 -17.72 -11.61
N SER A 78 -3.57 -16.51 -12.09
CA SER A 78 -3.44 -15.33 -11.22
C SER A 78 -4.75 -14.99 -10.50
N LEU A 79 -5.89 -15.06 -11.18
CA LEU A 79 -7.21 -14.80 -10.56
C LEU A 79 -7.58 -15.86 -9.52
N TRP A 80 -7.26 -17.13 -9.76
CA TRP A 80 -7.46 -18.21 -8.80
C TRP A 80 -6.61 -18.01 -7.55
N ARG A 81 -5.31 -17.72 -7.73
CA ARG A 81 -4.41 -17.38 -6.61
C ARG A 81 -4.98 -16.20 -5.81
N LEU A 82 -5.43 -15.14 -6.50
CA LEU A 82 -6.06 -13.99 -5.87
C LEU A 82 -7.29 -14.40 -5.06
N ALA A 83 -8.19 -15.20 -5.63
CA ALA A 83 -9.43 -15.64 -4.99
C ALA A 83 -9.16 -16.48 -3.73
N VAL A 84 -8.26 -17.47 -3.81
CA VAL A 84 -7.86 -18.32 -2.68
C VAL A 84 -7.18 -17.49 -1.59
N GLY A 85 -6.25 -16.61 -1.96
CA GLY A 85 -5.57 -15.77 -0.99
C GLY A 85 -6.48 -14.71 -0.35
N LEU A 86 -7.47 -14.19 -1.09
CA LEU A 86 -8.52 -13.34 -0.53
C LEU A 86 -9.40 -14.11 0.44
N ALA A 87 -9.87 -15.30 0.08
CA ALA A 87 -10.70 -16.13 0.95
C ALA A 87 -9.96 -16.51 2.24
N GLY A 88 -8.74 -17.05 2.11
CA GLY A 88 -7.90 -17.44 3.25
C GLY A 88 -7.47 -16.25 4.10
N GLY A 89 -7.12 -15.12 3.47
CA GLY A 89 -6.75 -13.89 4.15
C GLY A 89 -7.92 -13.22 4.87
N ILE A 90 -9.11 -13.17 4.26
CA ILE A 90 -10.32 -12.67 4.91
C ILE A 90 -10.69 -13.55 6.10
N PHE A 91 -10.64 -14.87 5.95
CA PHE A 91 -10.93 -15.80 7.04
C PHE A 91 -9.96 -15.64 8.21
N THR A 92 -8.65 -15.70 7.95
CA THR A 92 -7.61 -15.53 8.99
C THR A 92 -7.65 -14.13 9.61
N GLY A 93 -7.85 -13.10 8.79
CA GLY A 93 -8.00 -11.73 9.24
C GLY A 93 -9.21 -11.52 10.14
N LEU A 94 -10.38 -12.07 9.75
CA LEU A 94 -11.59 -12.04 10.58
C LEU A 94 -11.37 -12.75 11.91
N ALA A 95 -10.73 -13.92 11.90
CA ALA A 95 -10.45 -14.70 13.11
C ALA A 95 -9.54 -13.92 14.08
N LEU A 96 -8.42 -13.38 13.58
CA LEU A 96 -7.49 -12.57 14.38
C LEU A 96 -8.13 -11.25 14.85
N GLY A 97 -8.84 -10.56 13.97
CA GLY A 97 -9.53 -9.32 14.29
C GLY A 97 -10.63 -9.50 15.33
N ALA A 98 -11.39 -10.60 15.25
CA ALA A 98 -12.38 -10.96 16.26
C ALA A 98 -11.72 -11.33 17.59
N LEU A 99 -10.61 -12.09 17.57
CA LEU A 99 -9.83 -12.42 18.76
C LEU A 99 -9.35 -11.14 19.48
N PHE A 100 -8.80 -10.17 18.75
CA PHE A 100 -8.34 -8.90 19.32
C PHE A 100 -9.49 -7.96 19.71
N GLY A 101 -10.58 -7.95 18.94
CA GLY A 101 -11.74 -7.08 19.21
C GLY A 101 -12.56 -7.53 20.41
N LEU A 102 -12.80 -8.84 20.55
CA LEU A 102 -13.68 -9.40 21.57
C LEU A 102 -12.98 -9.71 22.89
N SER A 103 -11.67 -10.00 22.87
CA SER A 103 -10.90 -10.37 24.07
C SER A 103 -9.87 -9.28 24.43
N PRO A 104 -10.10 -8.54 25.53
CA PRO A 104 -9.14 -7.55 26.04
C PRO A 104 -7.78 -8.15 26.41
N PHE A 105 -7.76 -9.40 26.87
CA PHE A 105 -6.53 -10.11 27.22
C PHE A 105 -5.67 -10.37 25.97
N ALA A 106 -6.26 -11.03 24.96
CA ALA A 106 -5.60 -11.26 23.68
C ALA A 106 -5.12 -9.94 23.02
N ASN A 107 -5.94 -8.88 23.07
CA ASN A 107 -5.55 -7.56 22.57
C ASN A 107 -4.31 -6.99 23.29
N ARG A 108 -4.25 -7.09 24.63
CA ARG A 108 -3.09 -6.60 25.39
C ARG A 108 -1.84 -7.45 25.15
N LEU A 109 -2.00 -8.76 24.99
CA LEU A 109 -0.91 -9.73 24.88
C LEU A 109 -0.31 -9.80 23.46
N LEU A 110 -1.17 -9.90 22.44
CA LEU A 110 -0.76 -10.24 21.07
C LEU A 110 -0.68 -9.03 20.13
N MET A 111 -1.45 -7.96 20.37
CA MET A 111 -1.44 -6.78 19.50
C MET A 111 -0.07 -6.12 19.36
N PRO A 112 0.79 -6.02 20.40
CA PRO A 112 2.13 -5.47 20.24
C PRO A 112 2.98 -6.30 19.25
N ILE A 113 2.91 -7.62 19.31
CA ILE A 113 3.64 -8.51 18.39
C ILE A 113 3.07 -8.39 16.98
N PHE A 114 1.74 -8.41 16.87
CA PHE A 114 1.05 -8.26 15.59
C PHE A 114 1.42 -6.94 14.91
N THR A 115 1.44 -5.83 15.65
CA THR A 115 1.80 -4.53 15.08
C THR A 115 3.25 -4.46 14.61
N VAL A 116 4.20 -5.10 15.32
CA VAL A 116 5.59 -5.23 14.86
C VAL A 116 5.69 -6.04 13.56
N LEU A 117 5.01 -7.18 13.47
CA LEU A 117 5.02 -8.02 12.27
C LEU A 117 4.38 -7.31 11.06
N VAL A 118 3.38 -6.47 11.30
CA VAL A 118 2.72 -5.66 10.28
C VAL A 118 3.62 -4.56 9.72
N GLN A 119 4.57 -4.04 10.49
CA GLN A 119 5.52 -3.04 9.98
C GLN A 119 6.47 -3.61 8.92
N ILE A 120 6.68 -4.93 8.90
CA ILE A 120 7.54 -5.57 7.91
C ILE A 120 6.78 -5.64 6.58
N PRO A 121 7.24 -4.92 5.53
CA PRO A 121 6.63 -4.98 4.21
C PRO A 121 6.54 -6.41 3.72
N THR A 122 5.45 -6.77 3.05
CA THR A 122 5.24 -8.13 2.53
C THR A 122 6.43 -8.62 1.69
N LEU A 123 7.04 -7.75 0.88
CA LEU A 123 8.21 -8.08 0.06
C LEU A 123 9.43 -8.57 0.86
N ALA A 124 9.64 -8.02 2.06
CA ALA A 124 10.78 -8.40 2.89
C ALA A 124 10.64 -9.83 3.45
N TRP A 125 9.42 -10.39 3.46
CA TRP A 125 9.20 -11.78 3.85
C TRP A 125 9.59 -12.77 2.75
N ILE A 126 9.74 -12.33 1.49
CA ILE A 126 9.87 -13.25 0.37
C ILE A 126 11.13 -14.13 0.49
N PRO A 127 12.35 -13.62 0.73
CA PRO A 127 13.54 -14.47 0.89
C PRO A 127 13.40 -15.53 1.98
N LEU A 128 12.83 -15.13 3.13
CA LEU A 128 12.67 -16.02 4.27
C LEU A 128 11.65 -17.12 3.97
N LEU A 129 10.52 -16.75 3.34
CA LEU A 129 9.48 -17.71 2.96
C LEU A 129 9.92 -18.58 1.78
N MET A 130 10.72 -18.06 0.84
CA MET A 130 11.34 -18.86 -0.24
C MET A 130 12.26 -19.92 0.34
N LEU A 131 13.04 -19.55 1.36
CA LEU A 131 13.91 -20.48 2.06
C LEU A 131 13.07 -21.54 2.79
N ALA A 132 12.06 -21.13 3.56
CA ALA A 132 11.28 -22.05 4.39
C ALA A 132 10.28 -22.95 3.63
N LEU A 133 9.62 -22.42 2.60
CA LEU A 133 8.54 -23.09 1.87
C LEU A 133 8.95 -23.53 0.45
N GLY A 134 10.13 -23.12 -0.01
CA GLY A 134 10.55 -23.29 -1.39
C GLY A 134 9.89 -22.30 -2.37
N ILE A 135 10.26 -22.43 -3.64
CA ILE A 135 9.69 -21.66 -4.75
C ILE A 135 8.50 -22.45 -5.31
N GLY A 136 7.30 -22.19 -4.80
CA GLY A 136 6.09 -22.92 -5.20
C GLY A 136 4.81 -22.19 -4.81
N GLU A 137 3.65 -22.83 -4.99
CA GLU A 137 2.34 -22.23 -4.67
C GLU A 137 2.20 -21.86 -3.19
N ALA A 138 2.79 -22.64 -2.28
CA ALA A 138 2.73 -22.38 -0.84
C ALA A 138 3.31 -20.99 -0.47
N LEU A 139 4.43 -20.60 -1.09
CA LEU A 139 5.04 -19.29 -0.93
C LEU A 139 4.08 -18.18 -1.37
N LYS A 140 3.57 -18.29 -2.61
CA LYS A 140 2.69 -17.29 -3.24
C LYS A 140 1.43 -17.08 -2.40
N LEU A 141 0.77 -18.18 -2.02
CA LEU A 141 -0.44 -18.14 -1.21
C LEU A 141 -0.18 -17.62 0.20
N THR A 142 0.94 -17.96 0.85
CA THR A 142 1.28 -17.46 2.19
C THR A 142 1.47 -15.95 2.21
N ILE A 143 2.22 -15.42 1.23
CA ILE A 143 2.43 -13.99 1.04
C ILE A 143 1.10 -13.26 0.81
N LEU A 144 0.24 -13.84 -0.01
CA LEU A 144 -1.06 -13.26 -0.34
C LEU A 144 -2.02 -13.28 0.84
N ILE A 145 -2.16 -14.42 1.51
CA ILE A 145 -2.98 -14.58 2.73
C ILE A 145 -2.50 -13.59 3.79
N LYS A 146 -1.19 -13.48 4.03
CA LYS A 146 -0.64 -12.49 4.96
C LYS A 146 -1.04 -11.06 4.59
N SER A 147 -0.87 -10.68 3.32
CA SER A 147 -1.14 -9.31 2.86
C SER A 147 -2.61 -8.93 2.96
N VAL A 148 -3.52 -9.89 2.77
CA VAL A 148 -4.97 -9.69 2.91
C VAL A 148 -5.38 -9.73 4.40
N ALA A 149 -4.81 -10.65 5.19
CA ALA A 149 -5.20 -10.86 6.58
C ALA A 149 -4.94 -9.64 7.46
N VAL A 150 -3.84 -8.93 7.23
CA VAL A 150 -3.45 -7.76 8.03
C VAL A 150 -4.51 -6.65 8.04
N PRO A 151 -4.89 -6.05 6.89
CA PRO A 151 -5.93 -5.01 6.88
C PRO A 151 -7.29 -5.54 7.35
N VAL A 152 -7.66 -6.78 7.01
CA VAL A 152 -8.93 -7.37 7.48
C VAL A 152 -8.94 -7.50 9.01
N ALA A 153 -7.85 -7.98 9.63
CA ALA A 153 -7.74 -8.10 11.07
C ALA A 153 -7.80 -6.76 11.79
N LEU A 154 -7.05 -5.76 11.31
CA LEU A 154 -7.01 -4.43 11.90
C LEU A 154 -8.39 -3.77 11.84
N TYR A 155 -9.04 -3.76 10.66
CA TYR A 155 -10.34 -3.11 10.51
C TYR A 155 -11.47 -3.87 11.20
N THR A 156 -11.39 -5.20 11.29
CA THR A 156 -12.32 -6.00 12.10
C THR A 156 -12.20 -5.65 13.57
N CYS A 157 -10.96 -5.61 14.10
CA CYS A 157 -10.69 -5.24 15.49
C CYS A 157 -11.20 -3.82 15.80
N ILE A 158 -10.91 -2.85 14.92
CA ILE A 158 -11.38 -1.47 15.05
C ILE A 158 -12.91 -1.42 15.02
N GLY A 159 -13.58 -2.12 14.09
CA GLY A 159 -15.04 -2.14 14.00
C GLY A 159 -15.72 -2.67 15.26
N ILE A 160 -15.14 -3.69 15.89
CA ILE A 160 -15.64 -4.23 17.17
C ILE A 160 -15.42 -3.23 18.31
N GLN A 161 -14.23 -2.63 18.41
CA GLN A 161 -13.89 -1.69 19.48
C GLN A 161 -14.62 -0.35 19.36
N GLN A 162 -14.93 0.11 18.15
CA GLN A 162 -15.67 1.34 17.89
C GLN A 162 -17.20 1.14 17.84
N THR A 163 -17.69 -0.06 18.14
CA THR A 163 -19.12 -0.30 18.26
C THR A 163 -19.73 0.62 19.33
N PRO A 164 -20.81 1.38 19.03
CA PRO A 164 -21.37 2.36 19.96
C PRO A 164 -21.71 1.76 21.33
N GLN A 165 -21.34 2.47 22.39
CA GLN A 165 -21.59 2.04 23.78
C GLN A 165 -23.08 1.72 24.04
N LYS A 166 -23.99 2.45 23.39
CA LYS A 166 -25.45 2.22 23.45
C LYS A 166 -25.85 0.80 23.07
N LEU A 167 -25.15 0.15 22.12
CA LEU A 167 -25.45 -1.22 21.72
C LEU A 167 -25.05 -2.23 22.81
N TYR A 168 -23.96 -1.96 23.53
CA TYR A 168 -23.56 -2.75 24.70
C TYR A 168 -24.55 -2.59 25.86
N GLU A 169 -25.02 -1.37 26.11
CA GLU A 169 -26.04 -1.08 27.14
C GLU A 169 -27.38 -1.72 26.81
N ALA A 170 -27.81 -1.66 25.55
CA ALA A 170 -29.02 -2.33 25.07
C ALA A 170 -28.90 -3.86 25.21
N ALA A 171 -27.76 -4.46 24.85
CA ALA A 171 -27.53 -5.89 25.00
C ALA A 171 -27.58 -6.36 26.45
N ARG A 172 -27.02 -5.58 27.38
CA ARG A 172 -27.10 -5.85 28.83
C ARG A 172 -28.54 -5.73 29.35
N SER A 173 -29.26 -4.69 28.93
CA SER A 173 -30.65 -4.46 29.34
C SER A 173 -31.58 -5.57 28.86
N LEU A 174 -31.37 -6.06 27.63
CA LEU A 174 -32.12 -7.17 27.02
C LEU A 174 -31.58 -8.56 27.43
N ARG A 175 -30.52 -8.63 28.25
CA ARG A 175 -29.83 -9.88 28.65
C ARG A 175 -29.53 -10.81 27.49
N LEU A 176 -29.07 -10.25 26.37
CA LEU A 176 -28.80 -11.04 25.16
C LEU A 176 -27.67 -12.04 25.39
N PRO A 177 -27.79 -13.29 24.91
CA PRO A 177 -26.69 -14.24 24.96
C PRO A 177 -25.52 -13.76 24.07
N PRO A 178 -24.26 -14.16 24.37
CA PRO A 178 -23.07 -13.62 23.70
C PRO A 178 -23.09 -13.85 22.19
N LEU A 179 -23.62 -14.98 21.73
CA LEU A 179 -23.75 -15.27 20.30
C LEU A 179 -24.77 -14.36 19.61
N ALA A 180 -25.90 -14.05 20.27
CA ALA A 180 -26.88 -13.12 19.73
C ALA A 180 -26.35 -11.69 19.72
N PHE A 181 -25.60 -11.30 20.76
CA PHE A 181 -24.90 -10.02 20.81
C PHE A 181 -23.92 -9.87 19.64
N VAL A 182 -23.06 -10.87 19.41
CA VAL A 182 -22.11 -10.85 18.30
C VAL A 182 -22.83 -10.84 16.95
N ARG A 183 -23.77 -11.76 16.70
CA ARG A 183 -24.42 -11.89 15.38
C ARG A 183 -25.37 -10.75 15.04
N ARG A 184 -26.11 -10.22 16.02
CA ARG A 184 -27.19 -9.25 15.77
C ARG A 184 -26.79 -7.80 16.01
N LEU A 185 -25.78 -7.54 16.84
CA LEU A 185 -25.37 -6.18 17.18
C LEU A 185 -23.96 -5.87 16.70
N ILE A 186 -22.96 -6.70 17.04
CA ILE A 186 -21.58 -6.45 16.61
C ILE A 186 -21.43 -6.63 15.10
N LEU A 187 -21.82 -7.76 14.53
CA LEU A 187 -21.59 -8.09 13.12
C LEU A 187 -22.15 -7.00 12.17
N PRO A 188 -23.39 -6.50 12.35
CA PRO A 188 -23.90 -5.40 11.52
C PRO A 188 -23.17 -4.08 11.79
N ALA A 189 -22.81 -3.79 13.04
CA ALA A 189 -22.08 -2.56 13.39
C ALA A 189 -20.66 -2.54 12.81
N MET A 190 -19.97 -3.69 12.76
CA MET A 190 -18.61 -3.81 12.22
C MET A 190 -18.58 -3.97 10.70
N LEU A 191 -19.69 -4.34 10.04
CA LEU A 191 -19.72 -4.61 8.60
C LEU A 191 -19.16 -3.47 7.72
N PRO A 192 -19.45 -2.17 7.98
CA PRO A 192 -18.85 -1.06 7.22
C PRO A 192 -17.32 -1.00 7.35
N TYR A 193 -16.81 -1.31 8.55
CA TYR A 193 -15.37 -1.38 8.83
C TYR A 193 -14.75 -2.57 8.11
N LEU A 194 -15.40 -3.73 8.17
CA LEU A 194 -14.97 -4.93 7.47
C LEU A 194 -14.89 -4.69 5.95
N MET A 195 -15.89 -4.07 5.33
CA MET A 195 -15.86 -3.76 3.89
C MET A 195 -14.73 -2.80 3.53
N THR A 196 -14.39 -1.86 4.42
CA THR A 196 -13.20 -1.02 4.26
C THR A 196 -11.91 -1.82 4.36
N GLY A 197 -11.82 -2.73 5.33
CA GLY A 197 -10.72 -3.68 5.47
C GLY A 197 -10.54 -4.55 4.24
N VAL A 198 -11.61 -5.17 3.74
CA VAL A 198 -11.62 -6.04 2.54
C VAL A 198 -11.20 -5.28 1.29
N ARG A 199 -11.66 -4.03 1.10
CA ARG A 199 -11.25 -3.21 -0.05
C ARG A 199 -9.75 -2.89 -0.01
N LEU A 200 -9.23 -2.54 1.15
CA LEU A 200 -7.79 -2.33 1.33
C LEU A 200 -7.01 -3.63 1.14
N ALA A 201 -7.55 -4.75 1.64
CA ALA A 201 -6.97 -6.08 1.51
C ALA A 201 -6.89 -6.53 0.06
N PHE A 202 -7.91 -6.25 -0.76
CA PHE A 202 -7.88 -6.49 -2.20
C PHE A 202 -6.76 -5.70 -2.88
N SER A 203 -6.67 -4.39 -2.60
CA SER A 203 -5.63 -3.56 -3.20
C SER A 203 -4.23 -4.03 -2.82
N GLN A 204 -4.00 -4.40 -1.55
CA GLN A 204 -2.70 -4.92 -1.10
C GLN A 204 -2.43 -6.33 -1.63
N GLY A 205 -3.44 -7.19 -1.67
CA GLY A 205 -3.35 -8.54 -2.23
C GLY A 205 -3.03 -8.54 -3.71
N TRP A 206 -3.65 -7.64 -4.49
CA TRP A 206 -3.36 -7.45 -5.92
C TRP A 206 -1.89 -7.06 -6.16
N VAL A 207 -1.39 -6.08 -5.40
CA VAL A 207 0.02 -5.65 -5.47
C VAL A 207 0.97 -6.78 -5.05
N ALA A 208 0.64 -7.49 -3.97
CA ALA A 208 1.45 -8.61 -3.47
C ALA A 208 1.48 -9.80 -4.43
N LEU A 209 0.35 -10.12 -5.08
CA LEU A 209 0.24 -11.16 -6.10
C LEU A 209 1.18 -10.87 -7.26
N ILE A 210 1.07 -9.67 -7.84
CA ILE A 210 1.91 -9.30 -8.99
C ILE A 210 3.38 -9.29 -8.59
N ALA A 211 3.71 -8.77 -7.41
CA ALA A 211 5.08 -8.79 -6.91
C ALA A 211 5.64 -10.21 -6.74
N VAL A 212 4.87 -11.15 -6.18
CA VAL A 212 5.37 -12.53 -6.00
C VAL A 212 5.43 -13.29 -7.32
N GLU A 213 4.50 -13.04 -8.25
CA GLU A 213 4.52 -13.64 -9.58
C GLU A 213 5.69 -13.15 -10.43
N LEU A 214 6.03 -11.86 -10.34
CA LEU A 214 7.20 -11.29 -11.02
C LEU A 214 8.52 -11.94 -10.56
N LEU A 215 8.57 -12.43 -9.33
CA LEU A 215 9.81 -12.89 -8.72
C LEU A 215 9.98 -14.41 -8.74
N ALA A 216 8.93 -15.12 -8.35
CA ALA A 216 9.01 -16.48 -7.85
C ALA A 216 7.86 -17.33 -8.42
N SER A 217 7.56 -17.14 -9.71
CA SER A 217 6.55 -17.92 -10.41
C SER A 217 7.00 -18.31 -11.81
N SER A 218 6.47 -19.44 -12.28
CA SER A 218 6.61 -19.98 -13.64
C SER A 218 5.34 -19.77 -14.48
N GLU A 219 4.30 -19.18 -13.89
CA GLU A 219 2.96 -19.00 -14.46
C GLU A 219 2.33 -17.74 -13.84
N GLY A 220 1.38 -17.12 -14.52
CA GLY A 220 0.61 -15.95 -14.11
C GLY A 220 1.01 -14.66 -14.84
N LEU A 221 0.19 -13.63 -14.66
CA LEU A 221 0.39 -12.32 -15.28
C LEU A 221 1.72 -11.68 -14.92
N GLY A 222 2.17 -11.81 -13.66
CA GLY A 222 3.48 -11.31 -13.25
C GLY A 222 4.63 -12.07 -13.91
N TYR A 223 4.49 -13.38 -14.15
CA TYR A 223 5.50 -14.16 -14.86
C TYR A 223 5.61 -13.72 -16.32
N LEU A 224 4.47 -13.58 -17.02
CA LEU A 224 4.43 -13.10 -18.42
C LEU A 224 5.10 -11.74 -18.59
N LEU A 225 4.92 -10.82 -17.63
CA LEU A 225 5.61 -9.52 -17.64
C LEU A 225 7.13 -9.65 -17.64
N VAL A 226 7.69 -10.53 -16.79
CA VAL A 226 9.14 -10.73 -16.72
C VAL A 226 9.65 -11.46 -17.95
N GLN A 227 8.94 -12.50 -18.39
CA GLN A 227 9.30 -13.28 -19.56
C GLN A 227 9.32 -12.41 -20.83
N SER A 228 8.25 -11.65 -21.08
CA SER A 228 8.13 -10.74 -22.22
C SER A 228 9.30 -9.73 -22.25
N ARG A 229 9.66 -9.20 -21.08
CA ARG A 229 10.80 -8.30 -20.92
C ARG A 229 12.14 -8.98 -21.18
N GLN A 230 12.33 -10.21 -20.74
CA GLN A 230 13.55 -10.99 -21.01
C GLN A 230 13.72 -11.27 -22.50
N LEU A 231 12.62 -11.48 -23.22
CA LEU A 231 12.57 -11.65 -24.67
C LEU A 231 12.59 -10.32 -25.45
N PHE A 232 12.68 -9.17 -24.75
CA PHE A 232 12.58 -7.82 -25.34
C PHE A 232 11.30 -7.56 -26.15
N MET A 233 10.22 -8.30 -25.84
CA MET A 233 8.89 -8.12 -26.41
C MET A 233 8.11 -7.11 -25.58
N LEU A 234 8.51 -5.83 -25.67
CA LEU A 234 7.90 -4.77 -24.84
C LEU A 234 6.46 -4.46 -25.24
N ASP A 235 6.06 -4.80 -26.46
CA ASP A 235 4.68 -4.78 -26.92
C ASP A 235 3.79 -5.66 -26.03
N LEU A 236 4.23 -6.88 -25.73
CA LEU A 236 3.54 -7.77 -24.78
C LEU A 236 3.58 -7.26 -23.35
N VAL A 237 4.66 -6.60 -22.93
CA VAL A 237 4.73 -5.94 -21.62
C VAL A 237 3.63 -4.88 -21.48
N PHE A 238 3.39 -4.06 -22.50
CA PHE A 238 2.28 -3.11 -22.52
C PHE A 238 0.92 -3.82 -22.42
N VAL A 239 0.71 -4.89 -23.21
CA VAL A 239 -0.54 -5.68 -23.13
C VAL A 239 -0.78 -6.19 -21.70
N CYS A 240 0.25 -6.78 -21.08
CA CYS A 240 0.15 -7.30 -19.72
C CYS A 240 -0.14 -6.20 -18.70
N ILE A 241 0.48 -5.02 -18.82
CA ILE A 241 0.20 -3.85 -17.96
C ILE A 241 -1.25 -3.39 -18.11
N PHE A 242 -1.77 -3.33 -19.34
CA PHE A 242 -3.17 -2.96 -19.59
C PHE A 242 -4.15 -3.97 -19.00
N VAL A 243 -3.87 -5.27 -19.15
CA VAL A 243 -4.69 -6.35 -18.58
C VAL A 243 -4.68 -6.27 -17.05
N ILE A 244 -3.51 -6.15 -16.45
CA ILE A 244 -3.34 -5.98 -15.00
C ILE A 244 -4.10 -4.75 -14.49
N GLY A 245 -3.97 -3.60 -15.18
CA GLY A 245 -4.68 -2.38 -14.85
C GLY A 245 -6.19 -2.54 -14.92
N ALA A 246 -6.69 -3.17 -15.99
CA ALA A 246 -8.11 -3.43 -16.21
C ALA A 246 -8.70 -4.32 -15.13
N PHE A 247 -8.08 -5.47 -14.83
CA PHE A 247 -8.56 -6.39 -13.79
C PHE A 247 -8.47 -5.78 -12.38
N GLY A 248 -7.39 -5.05 -12.07
CA GLY A 248 -7.27 -4.31 -10.81
C GLY A 248 -8.38 -3.27 -10.64
N PHE A 249 -8.66 -2.50 -11.69
CA PHE A 249 -9.72 -1.49 -11.70
C PHE A 249 -11.12 -2.13 -11.59
N LEU A 250 -11.40 -3.17 -12.37
CA LEU A 250 -12.66 -3.90 -12.34
C LEU A 250 -12.91 -4.52 -10.96
N GLY A 251 -11.90 -5.12 -10.33
CA GLY A 251 -12.00 -5.67 -8.99
C GLY A 251 -12.28 -4.60 -7.92
N GLU A 252 -11.61 -3.44 -7.99
CA GLU A 252 -11.88 -2.31 -7.10
C GLU A 252 -13.32 -1.78 -7.26
N LYS A 253 -13.80 -1.66 -8.50
CA LYS A 253 -15.20 -1.27 -8.79
C LYS A 253 -16.20 -2.32 -8.32
N GLY A 254 -15.92 -3.61 -8.51
CA GLY A 254 -16.75 -4.71 -8.03
C GLY A 254 -16.91 -4.69 -6.51
N LEU A 255 -15.83 -4.46 -5.76
CA LEU A 255 -15.88 -4.33 -4.30
C LEU A 255 -16.63 -3.08 -3.83
N LEU A 256 -16.49 -1.96 -4.54
CA LEU A 256 -17.25 -0.75 -4.25
C LEU A 256 -18.75 -0.95 -4.49
N TRP A 257 -19.11 -1.63 -5.58
CA TRP A 257 -20.48 -2.02 -5.88
C TRP A 257 -21.04 -2.93 -4.77
N LEU A 258 -20.28 -3.94 -4.35
CA LEU A 258 -20.65 -4.84 -3.26
C LEU A 258 -20.85 -4.10 -1.93
N THR A 259 -19.95 -3.17 -1.62
CA THR A 259 -20.03 -2.33 -0.42
C THR A 259 -21.33 -1.52 -0.40
N ARG A 260 -21.67 -0.86 -1.51
CA ARG A 260 -22.91 -0.08 -1.63
C ARG A 260 -24.16 -0.95 -1.55
N ARG A 261 -24.07 -2.20 -2.02
CA ARG A 261 -25.19 -3.16 -1.98
C ARG A 261 -25.46 -3.69 -0.58
N TRP A 262 -24.40 -3.94 0.21
CA TRP A 262 -24.49 -4.59 1.52
C TRP A 262 -24.51 -3.60 2.69
N VAL A 263 -23.87 -2.44 2.57
CA VAL A 263 -23.81 -1.41 3.60
C VAL A 263 -24.69 -0.23 3.17
N HIS A 264 -25.96 -0.25 3.59
CA HIS A 264 -26.91 0.80 3.27
C HIS A 264 -27.11 1.82 4.42
N TRP A 265 -26.63 1.52 5.62
CA TRP A 265 -26.74 2.42 6.77
C TRP A 265 -25.50 3.32 6.89
N PRO A 266 -25.67 4.58 7.34
CA PRO A 266 -24.55 5.50 7.55
C PRO A 266 -23.67 4.98 8.68
N ALA A 267 -22.42 4.66 8.36
CA ALA A 267 -21.37 4.43 9.35
C ALA A 267 -20.67 5.76 9.67
N GLN A 268 -20.23 5.94 10.92
CA GLN A 268 -19.41 7.10 11.27
C GLN A 268 -18.11 7.08 10.46
N VAL A 269 -17.80 8.18 9.79
CA VAL A 269 -16.54 8.35 9.07
C VAL A 269 -15.40 8.31 10.10
N ILE A 270 -14.48 7.38 9.92
CA ILE A 270 -13.30 7.26 10.78
C ILE A 270 -12.40 8.47 10.49
N SER A 271 -12.37 9.44 11.40
CA SER A 271 -11.27 10.40 11.42
C SER A 271 -9.99 9.65 11.84
N PRO A 272 -8.84 9.83 11.17
CA PRO A 272 -7.56 9.25 11.61
C PRO A 272 -7.24 9.57 13.08
N ASP A 273 -7.69 10.73 13.57
CA ASP A 273 -7.57 11.16 14.97
C ASP A 273 -8.35 10.29 15.97
N ASN A 274 -9.41 9.59 15.51
CA ASN A 274 -10.22 8.68 16.32
C ASN A 274 -9.68 7.25 16.34
N LEU A 275 -8.64 6.96 15.55
CA LEU A 275 -7.80 5.78 15.74
C LEU A 275 -6.90 6.01 16.96
N ARG A 276 -7.51 6.20 18.13
CA ARG A 276 -6.83 5.88 19.37
C ARG A 276 -6.63 4.37 19.35
N THR A 277 -5.55 3.89 18.73
CA THR A 277 -4.88 2.71 19.28
C THR A 277 -4.79 3.01 20.76
N PRO A 278 -5.43 2.23 21.65
CA PRO A 278 -5.31 2.47 23.08
C PRO A 278 -3.84 2.70 23.32
N ALA A 279 -3.48 3.90 23.80
CA ALA A 279 -2.10 4.22 24.08
C ALA A 279 -1.67 3.08 24.97
N ALA A 280 -0.84 2.18 24.42
CA ALA A 280 -0.11 1.26 25.23
C ALA A 280 0.79 2.19 26.02
N GLY A 281 0.27 2.68 27.16
CA GLY A 281 1.13 3.23 28.19
C GLY A 281 2.24 2.22 28.32
N PHE A 282 3.48 2.70 28.33
CA PHE A 282 4.67 1.88 28.49
C PHE A 282 4.48 0.99 29.71
N SER A 283 3.94 -0.20 29.47
CA SER A 283 3.65 -1.20 30.47
C SER A 283 4.73 -2.23 30.23
N LEU A 284 5.61 -2.41 31.22
CA LEU A 284 6.66 -3.42 31.19
C LEU A 284 6.09 -4.81 30.85
N THR A 285 4.80 -5.03 31.14
CA THR A 285 4.03 -6.23 30.79
C THR A 285 3.92 -6.49 29.28
N GLY A 286 3.99 -5.45 28.44
CA GLY A 286 3.93 -5.57 26.98
C GLY A 286 5.18 -6.18 26.34
N TRP A 287 6.34 -6.09 27.01
CA TRP A 287 7.60 -6.69 26.55
C TRP A 287 7.78 -8.15 27.01
N VAL A 288 6.98 -8.60 27.99
CA VAL A 288 7.07 -9.97 28.51
C VAL A 288 6.85 -10.99 27.41
N VAL A 289 5.86 -10.80 26.54
CA VAL A 289 5.53 -11.78 25.49
C VAL A 289 6.58 -11.81 24.37
N PRO A 290 7.01 -10.67 23.79
CA PRO A 290 8.13 -10.67 22.84
C PRO A 290 9.40 -11.29 23.42
N LEU A 291 9.74 -10.98 24.68
CA LEU A 291 10.93 -11.52 25.33
C LEU A 291 10.80 -13.02 25.60
N LEU A 292 9.64 -13.49 26.05
CA LEU A 292 9.38 -14.93 26.23
C LEU A 292 9.44 -15.66 24.89
N LEU A 293 8.85 -15.12 23.82
CA LEU A 293 8.94 -15.71 22.49
C LEU A 293 10.37 -15.74 21.97
N ALA A 294 11.14 -14.66 22.17
CA ALA A 294 12.56 -14.64 21.81
C ALA A 294 13.38 -15.64 22.62
N ALA A 295 13.09 -15.80 23.91
CA ALA A 295 13.74 -16.78 24.78
C ALA A 295 13.40 -18.23 24.37
N LEU A 296 12.12 -18.50 24.07
CA LEU A 296 11.67 -19.80 23.56
C LEU A 296 12.28 -20.11 22.20
N TRP A 297 12.35 -19.13 21.30
CA TRP A 297 13.02 -19.27 20.00
C TRP A 297 14.52 -19.52 20.17
N GLN A 298 15.21 -18.78 21.04
CA GLN A 298 16.62 -19.00 21.35
C GLN A 298 16.85 -20.39 21.94
N PHE A 299 15.98 -20.84 22.84
CA PHE A 299 16.05 -22.18 23.44
C PHE A 299 15.87 -23.26 22.37
N ALA A 300 14.83 -23.15 21.54
CA ALA A 300 14.56 -24.12 20.48
C ALA A 300 15.69 -24.20 19.44
N ALA A 301 16.26 -23.06 19.06
CA ALA A 301 17.40 -23.02 18.17
C ALA A 301 18.67 -23.60 18.80
N ALA A 302 18.93 -23.32 20.08
CA ALA A 302 20.11 -23.84 20.80
C ALA A 302 20.08 -25.36 20.97
N HIS A 303 18.89 -25.97 21.08
CA HIS A 303 18.72 -27.42 21.24
C HIS A 303 18.52 -28.15 19.91
N GLY A 304 18.70 -27.48 18.76
CA GLY A 304 18.53 -28.09 17.44
C GLY A 304 17.09 -28.51 17.12
N LEU A 305 16.10 -28.02 17.87
CA LEU A 305 14.67 -28.28 17.60
C LEU A 305 14.20 -27.55 16.33
N LEU A 306 14.98 -26.58 15.87
CA LEU A 306 14.75 -25.82 14.65
C LEU A 306 15.95 -25.98 13.73
N ALA A 307 15.68 -26.24 12.45
CA ALA A 307 16.73 -26.24 11.44
C ALA A 307 17.30 -24.83 11.30
N SER A 308 18.56 -24.67 11.69
CA SER A 308 19.29 -23.39 11.71
C SER A 308 19.38 -22.72 10.34
N ALA A 309 19.28 -23.52 9.28
CA ALA A 309 19.19 -23.05 7.90
C ALA A 309 17.93 -22.22 7.60
N PHE A 310 16.85 -22.36 8.37
CA PHE A 310 15.60 -21.63 8.14
C PHE A 310 15.30 -20.59 9.24
N LEU A 311 15.54 -20.97 10.50
CA LEU A 311 15.22 -20.12 11.66
C LEU A 311 16.41 -20.07 12.62
N PRO A 312 17.46 -19.26 12.31
CA PRO A 312 18.65 -19.16 13.14
C PRO A 312 18.31 -18.58 14.52
N ALA A 313 19.18 -18.84 15.50
CA ALA A 313 18.99 -18.31 16.84
C ALA A 313 18.93 -16.76 16.85
N PRO A 314 18.08 -16.12 17.66
CA PRO A 314 18.05 -14.67 17.84
C PRO A 314 19.43 -14.07 18.13
N ALA A 315 20.25 -14.77 18.92
CA ALA A 315 21.61 -14.37 19.21
C ALA A 315 22.51 -14.34 17.96
N ALA A 316 22.32 -15.25 17.01
CA ALA A 316 23.06 -15.24 15.75
C ALA A 316 22.66 -14.03 14.89
N VAL A 317 21.35 -13.75 14.76
CA VAL A 317 20.85 -12.54 14.08
C VAL A 317 21.41 -11.26 14.72
N GLY A 318 21.44 -11.20 16.05
CA GLY A 318 22.01 -10.09 16.81
C GLY A 318 23.51 -9.88 16.56
N ARG A 319 24.28 -10.97 16.47
CA ARG A 319 25.71 -10.92 16.10
C ARG A 319 25.89 -10.44 14.67
N THR A 320 25.14 -10.97 13.72
CA THR A 320 25.20 -10.55 12.31
C THR A 320 24.86 -9.06 12.16
N LEU A 321 23.87 -8.56 12.90
CA LEU A 321 23.58 -7.12 12.97
C LEU A 321 24.74 -6.32 13.55
N PHE A 322 25.31 -6.77 14.67
CA PHE A 322 26.44 -6.11 15.32
C PHE A 322 27.65 -6.08 14.38
N ASP A 323 28.14 -7.23 13.94
CA ASP A 323 29.32 -7.36 13.10
C ASP A 323 29.15 -6.60 11.78
N GLY A 324 27.96 -6.67 11.16
CA GLY A 324 27.69 -5.97 9.91
C GLY A 324 27.60 -4.45 10.07
N LEU A 325 27.10 -3.95 11.20
CA LEU A 325 27.08 -2.51 11.51
C LEU A 325 28.48 -1.99 11.85
N PHE A 326 29.26 -2.75 12.62
CA PHE A 326 30.62 -2.37 13.01
C PHE A 326 31.62 -2.44 11.86
N ASN A 327 31.52 -3.47 11.01
CA ASN A 327 32.39 -3.62 9.84
C ASN A 327 31.93 -2.77 8.64
N GLY A 328 30.88 -1.96 8.80
CA GLY A 328 30.39 -1.01 7.79
C GLY A 328 29.61 -1.62 6.63
N THR A 329 29.58 -2.95 6.48
CA THR A 329 28.88 -3.63 5.37
C THR A 329 27.37 -3.40 5.38
N LEU A 330 26.68 -3.71 6.49
CA LEU A 330 25.24 -3.46 6.64
C LEU A 330 24.92 -1.97 6.72
N ALA A 331 25.82 -1.18 7.30
CA ALA A 331 25.65 0.27 7.38
C ALA A 331 25.68 0.91 5.98
N GLY A 332 26.56 0.43 5.09
CA GLY A 332 26.64 0.86 3.70
C GLY A 332 25.38 0.49 2.91
N ASP A 333 24.93 -0.77 3.01
CA ASP A 333 23.70 -1.23 2.37
C ASP A 333 22.47 -0.43 2.87
N LEU A 334 22.35 -0.21 4.18
CA LEU A 334 21.29 0.60 4.78
C LEU A 334 21.34 2.06 4.29
N ALA A 335 22.53 2.67 4.28
CA ALA A 335 22.70 4.04 3.81
C ALA A 335 22.31 4.18 2.34
N ALA A 336 22.74 3.25 1.48
CA ALA A 336 22.38 3.23 0.07
C ALA A 336 20.85 3.17 -0.11
N SER A 337 20.16 2.27 0.60
CA SER A 337 18.70 2.19 0.57
C SER A 337 18.01 3.46 1.05
N LEU A 338 18.51 4.08 2.13
CA LEU A 338 17.96 5.33 2.66
C LEU A 338 18.15 6.49 1.68
N PHE A 339 19.33 6.63 1.06
CA PHE A 339 19.58 7.68 0.07
C PHE A 339 18.66 7.56 -1.14
N ARG A 340 18.49 6.34 -1.67
CA ARG A 340 17.55 6.05 -2.76
C ARG A 340 16.12 6.38 -2.40
N MET A 341 15.69 5.95 -1.21
CA MET A 341 14.37 6.27 -0.69
C MET A 341 14.16 7.79 -0.66
N LEU A 342 15.11 8.55 -0.13
CA LEU A 342 15.00 10.00 -0.02
C LEU A 342 14.98 10.70 -1.39
N GLN A 343 15.82 10.27 -2.34
CA GLN A 343 15.85 10.81 -3.70
C GLN A 343 14.53 10.55 -4.44
N GLY A 344 14.08 9.29 -4.46
CA GLY A 344 12.82 8.93 -5.08
C GLY A 344 11.63 9.59 -4.39
N PHE A 345 11.64 9.66 -3.05
CA PHE A 345 10.61 10.37 -2.29
C PHE A 345 10.57 11.87 -2.62
N ALA A 346 11.72 12.55 -2.69
CA ALA A 346 11.79 13.97 -3.03
C ALA A 346 11.25 14.24 -4.44
N LEU A 347 11.66 13.45 -5.43
CA LEU A 347 11.20 13.59 -6.82
C LEU A 347 9.71 13.29 -6.96
N GLY A 348 9.26 12.15 -6.41
CA GLY A 348 7.87 11.72 -6.49
C GLY A 348 6.91 12.64 -5.72
N SER A 349 7.31 13.10 -4.54
CA SER A 349 6.50 14.05 -3.77
C SER A 349 6.43 15.42 -4.42
N ALA A 350 7.53 15.95 -4.96
CA ALA A 350 7.52 17.21 -5.70
C ALA A 350 6.60 17.14 -6.93
N ALA A 351 6.75 16.09 -7.76
CA ALA A 351 5.89 15.88 -8.92
C ALA A 351 4.41 15.68 -8.53
N GLY A 352 4.15 14.91 -7.47
CA GLY A 352 2.80 14.67 -6.95
C GLY A 352 2.15 15.93 -6.40
N MET A 353 2.88 16.75 -5.65
CA MET A 353 2.40 18.04 -5.12
C MET A 353 2.09 19.02 -6.25
N LEU A 354 2.94 19.11 -7.27
CA LEU A 354 2.70 19.96 -8.42
C LEU A 354 1.46 19.51 -9.20
N ALA A 355 1.40 18.23 -9.58
CA ALA A 355 0.27 17.69 -10.33
C ALA A 355 -1.03 17.75 -9.52
N GLY A 356 -1.03 17.32 -8.25
CA GLY A 356 -2.20 17.38 -7.39
C GLY A 356 -2.67 18.81 -7.11
N GLY A 357 -1.74 19.76 -7.00
CA GLY A 357 -2.03 21.18 -6.83
C GLY A 357 -2.68 21.79 -8.07
N LEU A 358 -2.16 21.47 -9.25
CA LEU A 358 -2.74 21.89 -10.54
C LEU A 358 -4.16 21.33 -10.72
N LEU A 359 -4.35 20.03 -10.50
CA LEU A 359 -5.67 19.39 -10.61
C LEU A 359 -6.67 19.96 -9.61
N GLY A 360 -6.26 20.16 -8.35
CA GLY A 360 -7.16 20.67 -7.31
C GLY A 360 -7.54 22.14 -7.52
N SER A 361 -6.67 22.91 -8.17
CA SER A 361 -6.89 24.34 -8.41
C SER A 361 -7.68 24.61 -9.70
N TRP A 362 -7.59 23.73 -10.70
CA TRP A 362 -8.17 23.92 -12.03
C TRP A 362 -9.23 22.85 -12.35
N PRO A 363 -10.54 23.20 -12.28
CA PRO A 363 -11.63 22.24 -12.49
C PRO A 363 -11.60 21.52 -13.84
N MET A 364 -11.12 22.18 -14.90
CA MET A 364 -10.98 21.55 -16.21
C MET A 364 -9.86 20.51 -16.23
N ALA A 365 -8.75 20.79 -15.55
CA ALA A 365 -7.64 19.84 -15.43
C ALA A 365 -8.08 18.59 -14.64
N ASP A 366 -8.80 18.76 -13.53
CA ASP A 366 -9.40 17.63 -12.81
C ASP A 366 -10.31 16.80 -13.72
N ARG A 367 -11.27 17.40 -14.41
CA ARG A 367 -12.19 16.67 -15.32
C ARG A 367 -11.47 15.88 -16.43
N LEU A 368 -10.37 16.43 -16.96
CA LEU A 368 -9.60 15.83 -18.05
C LEU A 368 -8.69 14.68 -17.57
N PHE A 369 -7.91 14.90 -16.52
CA PHE A 369 -6.85 13.97 -16.10
C PHE A 369 -7.28 13.00 -14.99
N SER A 370 -8.29 13.35 -14.18
CA SER A 370 -8.72 12.54 -13.03
C SER A 370 -9.17 11.11 -13.40
N PRO A 371 -9.93 10.88 -14.50
CA PRO A 371 -10.29 9.53 -14.93
C PRO A 371 -9.06 8.69 -15.29
N LEU A 372 -8.12 9.27 -16.03
CA LEU A 372 -6.88 8.61 -16.42
C LEU A 372 -6.01 8.29 -15.21
N LEU A 373 -5.78 9.25 -14.31
CA LEU A 373 -4.97 9.05 -13.12
C LEU A 373 -5.59 8.01 -12.18
N SER A 374 -6.92 7.95 -12.13
CA SER A 374 -7.64 6.90 -11.41
C SER A 374 -7.40 5.52 -12.00
N ALA A 375 -7.36 5.40 -13.33
CA ALA A 375 -7.07 4.15 -14.03
C ALA A 375 -5.60 3.73 -13.87
N LEU A 376 -4.66 4.67 -14.07
CA LEU A 376 -3.22 4.42 -13.92
C LEU A 376 -2.84 3.98 -12.51
N ARG A 377 -3.51 4.51 -11.49
CA ARG A 377 -3.33 4.08 -10.09
C ARG A 377 -3.71 2.61 -9.85
N SER A 378 -4.67 2.08 -10.60
CA SER A 378 -5.10 0.68 -10.45
C SER A 378 -4.08 -0.32 -11.02
N VAL A 379 -3.15 0.14 -11.87
CA VAL A 379 -1.98 -0.64 -12.28
C VAL A 379 -1.07 -0.79 -11.07
N ALA A 380 -0.76 -2.03 -10.68
CA ALA A 380 0.17 -2.27 -9.58
C ALA A 380 1.53 -1.64 -9.91
N VAL A 381 2.13 -0.93 -8.95
CA VAL A 381 3.39 -0.21 -9.18
C VAL A 381 4.49 -1.13 -9.73
N PHE A 382 4.53 -2.39 -9.29
CA PHE A 382 5.49 -3.40 -9.74
C PHE A 382 5.33 -3.81 -11.22
N ALA A 383 4.15 -3.65 -11.80
CA ALA A 383 3.93 -3.94 -13.22
C ALA A 383 4.71 -2.98 -14.14
N TRP A 384 5.08 -1.80 -13.65
CA TRP A 384 5.92 -0.85 -14.39
C TRP A 384 7.39 -1.22 -14.43
N LEU A 385 7.84 -2.13 -13.54
CA LEU A 385 9.25 -2.44 -13.37
C LEU A 385 9.91 -2.92 -14.69
N PRO A 386 9.32 -3.83 -15.47
CA PRO A 386 9.85 -4.20 -16.79
C PRO A 386 10.10 -3.03 -17.73
N LEU A 387 9.11 -2.12 -17.89
CA LEU A 387 9.25 -0.95 -18.75
C LEU A 387 10.34 0.01 -18.23
N LEU A 388 10.38 0.25 -16.92
CA LEU A 388 11.40 1.12 -16.34
C LEU A 388 12.80 0.57 -16.54
N THR A 389 12.98 -0.76 -16.40
CA THR A 389 14.27 -1.39 -16.67
C THR A 389 14.64 -1.39 -18.16
N ALA A 390 13.65 -1.40 -19.05
CA ALA A 390 13.90 -1.29 -20.49
C ALA A 390 14.25 0.16 -20.91
N TRP A 391 13.61 1.17 -20.30
CA TRP A 391 13.83 2.58 -20.64
C TRP A 391 15.08 3.17 -19.99
N PHE A 392 15.32 2.88 -18.72
CA PHE A 392 16.40 3.47 -17.93
C PHE A 392 17.55 2.48 -17.66
N GLY A 393 17.43 1.23 -18.13
CA GLY A 393 18.38 0.16 -17.87
C GLY A 393 18.24 -0.43 -16.46
N LEU A 394 19.23 -1.23 -16.06
CA LEU A 394 19.28 -1.88 -14.73
C LEU A 394 20.05 -1.05 -13.68
N GLY A 395 20.32 0.21 -13.98
CA GLY A 395 21.11 1.11 -13.16
C GLY A 395 20.31 1.79 -12.03
N GLU A 396 20.95 2.77 -11.40
CA GLU A 396 20.39 3.53 -10.28
C GLU A 396 19.15 4.35 -10.67
N MET A 397 19.13 4.88 -11.90
CA MET A 397 18.03 5.73 -12.38
C MET A 397 16.69 4.98 -12.43
N ALA A 398 16.67 3.72 -12.88
CA ALA A 398 15.45 2.91 -12.90
C ALA A 398 14.87 2.71 -11.49
N LYS A 399 15.73 2.53 -10.49
CA LYS A 399 15.34 2.37 -9.08
C LYS A 399 14.75 3.65 -8.53
N ILE A 400 15.44 4.78 -8.73
CA ILE A 400 14.97 6.10 -8.27
C ILE A 400 13.62 6.46 -8.91
N VAL A 401 13.47 6.24 -10.23
CA VAL A 401 12.22 6.50 -10.96
C VAL A 401 11.09 5.61 -10.46
N PHE A 402 11.36 4.33 -10.19
CA PHE A 402 10.37 3.41 -9.61
C PHE A 402 9.89 3.90 -8.22
N ILE A 403 10.82 4.31 -7.35
CA ILE A 403 10.50 4.85 -6.02
C ILE A 403 9.71 6.16 -6.14
N ALA A 404 10.08 7.03 -7.09
CA ALA A 404 9.36 8.27 -7.37
C ALA A 404 7.92 8.00 -7.84
N LEU A 405 7.72 7.02 -8.72
CA LEU A 405 6.40 6.59 -9.19
C LEU A 405 5.55 6.03 -8.04
N ALA A 406 6.14 5.22 -7.15
CA ALA A 406 5.46 4.70 -5.96
C ALA A 406 5.00 5.82 -5.01
N THR A 407 5.80 6.90 -4.91
CA THR A 407 5.51 8.06 -4.04
C THR A 407 4.54 9.05 -4.69
N PHE A 408 4.55 9.15 -6.02
CA PHE A 408 3.81 10.13 -6.80
C PHE A 408 2.29 10.07 -6.53
N PHE A 409 1.68 8.89 -6.65
CA PHE A 409 0.22 8.77 -6.55
C PHE A 409 -0.34 9.11 -5.16
N PRO A 410 0.18 8.59 -4.04
CA PRO A 410 -0.30 8.96 -2.72
C PRO A 410 -0.23 10.47 -2.45
N VAL A 411 0.88 11.12 -2.84
CA VAL A 411 1.06 12.56 -2.63
C VAL A 411 0.17 13.38 -3.55
N LEU A 412 0.03 12.99 -4.82
CA LEU A 412 -0.88 13.62 -5.78
C LEU A 412 -2.31 13.59 -5.26
N LEU A 413 -2.79 12.43 -4.83
CA LEU A 413 -4.16 12.27 -4.37
C LEU A 413 -4.45 13.06 -3.11
N ALA A 414 -3.54 13.01 -2.14
CA ALA A 414 -3.72 13.74 -0.89
C ALA A 414 -3.69 15.27 -1.09
N THR A 415 -2.82 15.74 -1.99
CA THR A 415 -2.75 17.15 -2.40
C THR A 415 -4.06 17.57 -3.09
N HIS A 416 -4.51 16.79 -4.07
CA HIS A 416 -5.76 17.03 -4.79
C HIS A 416 -6.98 17.04 -3.83
N GLN A 417 -7.11 16.01 -3.01
CA GLN A 417 -8.20 15.89 -2.03
C GLN A 417 -8.17 16.99 -0.98
N GLY A 418 -6.98 17.39 -0.52
CA GLY A 418 -6.80 18.48 0.43
C GLY A 418 -7.35 19.82 -0.09
N ILE A 419 -7.19 20.09 -1.38
CA ILE A 419 -7.76 21.29 -2.02
C ILE A 419 -9.26 21.11 -2.25
N ALA A 420 -9.69 19.96 -2.75
CA ALA A 420 -11.09 19.68 -3.07
C ALA A 420 -12.01 19.66 -1.83
N GLN A 421 -11.47 19.36 -0.64
CA GLN A 421 -12.21 19.33 0.62
C GLN A 421 -12.23 20.66 1.38
N LEU A 422 -11.63 21.73 0.82
CA LEU A 422 -11.67 23.04 1.44
C LEU A 422 -13.12 23.53 1.58
N PRO A 423 -13.52 24.10 2.74
CA PRO A 423 -14.86 24.62 2.94
C PRO A 423 -15.25 25.63 1.85
N PRO A 424 -16.49 25.59 1.34
CA PRO A 424 -16.96 26.53 0.32
C PRO A 424 -16.86 27.99 0.80
N MET A 425 -17.02 28.22 2.10
CA MET A 425 -16.85 29.54 2.73
C MET A 425 -15.46 30.16 2.49
N LEU A 426 -14.39 29.36 2.40
CA LEU A 426 -13.06 29.90 2.05
C LEU A 426 -13.01 30.45 0.62
N GLN A 427 -13.82 29.90 -0.28
CA GLN A 427 -13.94 30.41 -1.65
C GLN A 427 -14.74 31.71 -1.66
N GLU A 428 -15.81 31.81 -0.86
CA GLU A 428 -16.59 33.05 -0.70
C GLU A 428 -15.73 34.18 -0.14
N VAL A 429 -14.96 33.91 0.92
CA VAL A 429 -13.99 34.86 1.50
C VAL A 429 -12.97 35.31 0.45
N SER A 430 -12.47 34.39 -0.39
CA SER A 430 -11.53 34.74 -1.46
C SER A 430 -12.12 35.69 -2.50
N ARG A 431 -13.42 35.56 -2.81
CA ARG A 431 -14.13 36.42 -3.76
C ARG A 431 -14.41 37.79 -3.15
N ILE A 432 -14.87 37.83 -1.90
CA ILE A 432 -15.16 39.09 -1.18
C ILE A 432 -13.88 39.91 -1.01
N LEU A 433 -12.79 39.28 -0.60
CA LEU A 433 -11.48 39.94 -0.42
C LEU A 433 -10.71 40.15 -1.73
N GLN A 434 -11.28 39.77 -2.88
CA GLN A 434 -10.68 39.89 -4.22
C GLN A 434 -9.22 39.39 -4.28
N LEU A 435 -8.95 38.25 -3.64
CA LEU A 435 -7.58 37.74 -3.54
C LEU A 435 -7.06 37.30 -4.91
N THR A 436 -5.83 37.69 -5.23
CA THR A 436 -5.15 37.20 -6.45
C THR A 436 -4.88 35.69 -6.38
N PRO A 437 -4.66 34.99 -7.51
CA PRO A 437 -4.41 33.55 -7.50
C PRO A 437 -3.24 33.13 -6.59
N GLY A 438 -2.16 33.92 -6.56
CA GLY A 438 -1.03 33.68 -5.66
C GLY A 438 -1.35 33.94 -4.19
N GLN A 439 -2.15 34.96 -3.89
CA GLN A 439 -2.63 35.22 -2.52
C GLN A 439 -3.59 34.12 -2.06
N ARG A 440 -4.51 33.69 -2.91
CA ARG A 440 -5.41 32.56 -2.65
C ARG A 440 -4.61 31.29 -2.38
N LEU A 441 -3.60 30.99 -3.21
CA LEU A 441 -2.74 29.83 -3.02
C LEU A 441 -2.00 29.88 -1.68
N ARG A 442 -1.31 30.99 -1.37
CA ARG A 442 -0.46 31.08 -0.17
C ARG A 442 -1.24 31.27 1.14
N LYS A 443 -2.37 31.99 1.12
CA LYS A 443 -3.11 32.38 2.33
C LYS A 443 -4.30 31.48 2.67
N LEU A 444 -4.91 30.82 1.68
CA LEU A 444 -6.11 30.00 1.89
C LEU A 444 -5.85 28.54 1.56
N VAL A 445 -5.39 28.27 0.33
CA VAL A 445 -5.29 26.89 -0.18
C VAL A 445 -4.18 26.14 0.52
N LEU A 446 -2.95 26.67 0.52
CA LEU A 446 -1.79 26.02 1.12
C LEU A 446 -2.03 25.76 2.62
N PRO A 447 -2.42 26.74 3.47
CA PRO A 447 -2.67 26.47 4.89
C PRO A 447 -3.82 25.49 5.11
N GLY A 448 -4.90 25.59 4.32
CA GLY A 448 -6.06 24.71 4.45
C GLY A 448 -5.78 23.26 4.03
N MET A 449 -4.91 23.05 3.03
CA MET A 449 -4.57 21.71 2.53
C MET A 449 -3.40 21.06 3.27
N LEU A 450 -2.61 21.81 4.05
CA LEU A 450 -1.42 21.30 4.76
C LEU A 450 -1.68 19.99 5.53
N PRO A 451 -2.78 19.82 6.29
CA PRO A 451 -3.04 18.56 6.99
C PRO A 451 -3.18 17.36 6.06
N ALA A 452 -3.92 17.53 4.95
CA ALA A 452 -4.05 16.50 3.93
C ALA A 452 -2.71 16.22 3.24
N LEU A 453 -1.94 17.27 2.94
CA LEU A 453 -0.61 17.15 2.36
C LEU A 453 0.35 16.35 3.26
N PHE A 454 0.40 16.63 4.58
CA PHE A 454 1.23 15.86 5.51
C PHE A 454 0.80 14.40 5.59
N SER A 455 -0.50 14.13 5.60
CA SER A 455 -1.01 12.76 5.51
C SER A 455 -0.58 12.09 4.19
N GLY A 456 -0.59 12.83 3.08
CA GLY A 456 -0.09 12.40 1.78
C GLY A 456 1.39 12.08 1.76
N LEU A 457 2.22 12.99 2.27
CA LEU A 457 3.66 12.80 2.40
C LEU A 457 4.00 11.61 3.30
N ARG A 458 3.22 11.39 4.36
CA ARG A 458 3.35 10.20 5.21
C ARG A 458 3.15 8.91 4.43
N LEU A 459 2.04 8.83 3.70
CA LEU A 459 1.74 7.68 2.85
C LEU A 459 2.79 7.54 1.73
N GLY A 460 3.23 8.66 1.15
CA GLY A 460 4.28 8.72 0.14
C GLY A 460 5.58 8.12 0.65
N LEU A 461 6.03 8.47 1.87
CA LEU A 461 7.27 7.90 2.43
C LEU A 461 7.14 6.40 2.70
N MET A 462 5.98 5.94 3.18
CA MET A 462 5.71 4.51 3.34
C MET A 462 5.80 3.76 2.01
N HIS A 463 5.26 4.33 0.93
CA HIS A 463 5.36 3.75 -0.42
C HIS A 463 6.77 3.87 -1.00
N ALA A 464 7.50 4.95 -0.70
CA ALA A 464 8.90 5.10 -1.07
C ALA A 464 9.74 3.98 -0.46
N TRP A 465 9.53 3.66 0.81
CA TRP A 465 10.26 2.59 1.49
C TRP A 465 9.98 1.21 0.90
N VAL A 466 8.70 0.87 0.70
CA VAL A 466 8.29 -0.36 0.01
C VAL A 466 8.83 -0.40 -1.42
N GLY A 467 8.82 0.75 -2.09
CA GLY A 467 9.36 0.94 -3.43
C GLY A 467 10.87 0.73 -3.50
N THR A 468 11.63 1.19 -2.50
CA THR A 468 13.08 0.98 -2.42
C THR A 468 13.41 -0.49 -2.28
N ILE A 469 12.76 -1.18 -1.33
CA ILE A 469 12.96 -2.62 -1.12
C ILE A 469 12.61 -3.37 -2.40
N GLY A 470 11.47 -3.02 -3.01
CA GLY A 470 11.07 -3.55 -4.30
C GLY A 470 12.13 -3.36 -5.38
N ALA A 471 12.51 -2.11 -5.66
CA ALA A 471 13.48 -1.77 -6.69
C ALA A 471 14.82 -2.48 -6.51
N GLU A 472 15.38 -2.49 -5.29
CA GLU A 472 16.65 -3.18 -5.01
C GLU A 472 16.53 -4.69 -5.18
N TYR A 473 15.39 -5.26 -4.81
CA TYR A 473 15.17 -6.68 -4.83
C TYR A 473 14.96 -7.21 -6.26
N PHE A 474 14.14 -6.52 -7.06
CA PHE A 474 13.88 -6.92 -8.45
C PHE A 474 14.96 -6.44 -9.44
N ILE A 475 15.62 -5.31 -9.14
CA ILE A 475 16.74 -4.77 -9.92
C ILE A 475 18.00 -4.96 -9.07
N SER A 476 18.39 -6.22 -8.89
CA SER A 476 19.50 -6.66 -8.02
C SER A 476 20.88 -6.29 -8.59
N SER A 477 21.16 -5.00 -8.68
CA SER A 477 22.45 -4.42 -9.11
C SER A 477 23.06 -3.56 -7.99
N GLY A 478 24.24 -3.89 -7.51
CA GLY A 478 24.96 -3.09 -6.50
C GLY A 478 24.47 -3.23 -5.06
N ASP A 479 24.70 -2.18 -4.27
CA ASP A 479 24.46 -2.14 -2.82
C ASP A 479 22.98 -1.93 -2.47
N GLY A 480 22.61 -2.18 -1.21
CA GLY A 480 21.25 -1.98 -0.69
C GLY A 480 20.74 -3.19 0.10
N LEU A 481 19.84 -2.95 1.05
CA LEU A 481 19.24 -4.01 1.88
C LEU A 481 18.50 -5.06 1.03
N GLY A 482 17.77 -4.65 -0.01
CA GLY A 482 17.06 -5.58 -0.89
C GLY A 482 18.01 -6.50 -1.65
N SER A 483 19.05 -5.93 -2.27
CA SER A 483 20.11 -6.67 -2.98
C SER A 483 20.89 -7.59 -2.02
N MET A 484 21.16 -7.12 -0.81
CA MET A 484 21.85 -7.87 0.24
C MET A 484 21.02 -9.08 0.69
N MET A 485 19.72 -8.92 0.89
CA MET A 485 18.81 -10.04 1.21
C MET A 485 18.72 -11.05 0.07
N MET A 486 18.69 -10.61 -1.19
CA MET A 486 18.77 -11.50 -2.35
C MET A 486 20.04 -12.34 -2.36
N ARG A 487 21.19 -11.71 -2.16
CA ARG A 487 22.48 -12.41 -2.07
C ARG A 487 22.51 -13.40 -0.89
N ALA A 488 21.99 -12.99 0.26
CA ALA A 488 21.91 -13.88 1.43
C ALA A 488 20.99 -15.09 1.18
N GLN A 489 19.90 -14.92 0.44
CA GLN A 489 19.03 -16.02 0.03
C GLN A 489 19.74 -17.02 -0.87
N GLN A 490 20.54 -16.56 -1.84
CA GLN A 490 21.33 -17.43 -2.71
C GLN A 490 22.38 -18.24 -1.93
N LEU A 491 22.92 -17.67 -0.84
CA LEU A 491 23.85 -18.32 0.06
C LEU A 491 23.16 -19.11 1.19
N LEU A 492 21.82 -19.18 1.21
CA LEU A 492 21.02 -19.78 2.28
C LEU A 492 21.37 -19.24 3.69
N ALA A 493 21.84 -17.99 3.76
CA ALA A 493 22.25 -17.32 4.98
C ALA A 493 21.04 -16.67 5.68
N ALA A 494 20.23 -17.48 6.36
CA ALA A 494 19.00 -17.04 7.02
C ALA A 494 19.21 -15.95 8.08
N ASP A 495 20.37 -15.95 8.75
CA ASP A 495 20.75 -14.97 9.76
C ASP A 495 20.88 -13.57 9.15
N ARG A 496 21.50 -13.49 7.98
CA ARG A 496 21.65 -12.28 7.18
C ARG A 496 20.31 -11.80 6.63
N ILE A 497 19.44 -12.71 6.17
CA ILE A 497 18.08 -12.37 5.72
C ILE A 497 17.28 -11.75 6.88
N LEU A 498 17.27 -12.39 8.05
CA LEU A 498 16.53 -11.90 9.22
C LEU A 498 17.11 -10.58 9.76
N ALA A 499 18.43 -10.39 9.70
CA ALA A 499 19.06 -9.11 10.01
C ALA A 499 18.56 -8.00 9.06
N GLY A 500 18.50 -8.27 7.75
CA GLY A 500 17.91 -7.36 6.77
C GLY A 500 16.44 -7.04 7.04
N VAL A 501 15.62 -8.05 7.32
CA VAL A 501 14.20 -7.87 7.70
C VAL A 501 14.06 -7.01 8.96
N ALA A 502 14.90 -7.22 9.97
CA ALA A 502 14.88 -6.45 11.22
C ALA A 502 15.24 -4.97 10.98
N LEU A 503 16.27 -4.70 10.16
CA LEU A 503 16.62 -3.32 9.75
C LEU A 503 15.48 -2.68 8.95
N ILE A 504 14.86 -3.44 8.05
CA ILE A 504 13.70 -2.96 7.27
C ILE A 504 12.54 -2.56 8.17
N ALA A 505 12.22 -3.38 9.17
CA ALA A 505 11.17 -3.11 10.14
C ALA A 505 11.49 -1.88 11.00
N LEU A 506 12.76 -1.77 11.44
CA LEU A 506 13.24 -0.66 12.25
C LEU A 506 13.12 0.66 11.50
N VAL A 507 13.61 0.72 10.26
CA VAL A 507 13.53 1.93 9.42
C VAL A 507 12.07 2.31 9.15
N ALA A 508 11.20 1.34 8.84
CA ALA A 508 9.78 1.60 8.64
C ALA A 508 9.14 2.23 9.90
N ALA A 509 9.40 1.64 11.07
CA ALA A 509 8.89 2.13 12.34
C ALA A 509 9.43 3.52 12.72
N LEU A 510 10.72 3.78 12.49
CA LEU A 510 11.36 5.08 12.72
C LEU A 510 10.80 6.14 11.77
N SER A 511 10.63 5.82 10.49
CA SER A 511 10.06 6.72 9.48
C SER A 511 8.63 7.11 9.83
N ALA A 512 7.80 6.14 10.24
CA ALA A 512 6.44 6.38 10.69
C ALA A 512 6.39 7.29 11.93
N LYS A 513 7.27 7.07 12.91
CA LYS A 513 7.37 7.90 14.12
C LYS A 513 7.84 9.33 13.80
N ALA A 514 8.86 9.47 12.96
CA ALA A 514 9.42 10.77 12.58
C ALA A 514 8.35 11.65 11.93
N ILE A 515 7.55 11.09 11.02
CA ILE A 515 6.47 11.83 10.36
C ILE A 515 5.33 12.17 11.33
N ALA A 516 4.91 11.23 12.19
CA ALA A 516 3.88 11.51 13.19
C ALA A 516 4.29 12.65 14.14
N LEU A 517 5.58 12.75 14.48
CA LEU A 517 6.10 13.86 15.28
C LEU A 517 6.09 15.18 14.49
N ALA A 518 6.50 15.14 13.21
CA ALA A 518 6.46 16.31 12.33
C ALA A 518 5.03 16.84 12.14
N GLU A 519 4.07 15.95 11.89
CA GLU A 519 2.65 16.28 11.75
C GLU A 519 2.09 16.96 13.01
N ARG A 520 2.36 16.39 14.20
CA ARG A 520 1.90 16.97 15.47
C ARG A 520 2.45 18.38 15.71
N ARG A 521 3.71 18.63 15.35
CA ARG A 521 4.34 19.96 15.51
C ARG A 521 3.80 20.97 14.50
N LEU A 522 3.66 20.58 13.23
CA LEU A 522 3.30 21.48 12.13
C LEU A 522 1.78 21.76 12.05
N THR A 523 0.95 20.87 12.63
CA THR A 523 -0.51 21.05 12.71
C THR A 523 -1.00 21.44 14.12
N ALA A 524 -0.09 21.81 15.04
CA ALA A 524 -0.43 22.17 16.41
C ALA A 524 -1.48 23.29 16.52
N TRP A 525 -1.49 24.21 15.55
CA TRP A 525 -2.47 25.29 15.45
C TRP A 525 -3.93 24.82 15.26
N ARG A 526 -4.17 23.55 14.91
CA ARG A 526 -5.52 22.98 14.76
C ARG A 526 -6.21 22.69 16.10
N PHE A 527 -5.43 22.54 17.18
CA PHE A 527 -5.95 22.21 18.51
C PHE A 527 -6.13 23.44 19.42
N HIS A 528 -5.85 24.64 18.89
CA HIS A 528 -6.11 25.94 19.52
C HIS A 528 -7.19 26.66 18.75
#